data_AF-A0A845RB43-F1
#
_entry.id   AF-A0A845RB43-F1
#
_cell.length_a   1.000
_cell.length_b   1.000
_cell.length_c   1.000
_cell.angle_alpha   90.00
_cell.angle_beta   90.00
_cell.angle_gamma   90.00
#
_symmetry.space_group_name_H-M   'P 1'
#
loop_
_entity.id
_entity.type
_entity.pdbx_description
1 polymer ?
#
loop_
_entity_poly.entity_id
_entity_poly.type
_entity_poly.pdbx_seq_one_letter_code
_entity_poly.pdbx_strand_id
1 'polypeptide(L)'
;MPSFGLLHFYDALFPYAAESQKPFIEICSIVGYQINKAAMQHIVRKCPPPTADCQAVFTAYREARDAAEKRLMAPPRKISFDRKRFAPYLDKFRSDQEIEKLFLEFLRERAG
;
A
#
# COMPACT_ATOMS: atom_id res chain seq x y z
N MET A 1 11.59 4.95 16.37
CA MET A 1 10.43 4.07 16.14
C MET A 1 10.57 3.50 14.75
N PRO A 2 10.90 2.20 14.56
CA PRO A 2 10.89 1.64 13.22
C PRO A 2 9.46 1.73 12.71
N SER A 3 9.28 2.40 11.57
CA SER A 3 7.99 2.53 10.89
C SER A 3 7.32 1.15 10.83
N PHE A 4 6.05 1.05 11.20
CA PHE A 4 5.26 -0.20 11.24
C PHE A 4 5.43 -1.12 10.00
N GLY A 5 5.88 -0.60 8.86
CA GLY A 5 6.23 -1.39 7.66
C GLY A 5 7.44 -2.32 7.79
N LEU A 6 8.41 -2.03 8.67
CA LEU A 6 9.63 -2.86 8.81
C LEU A 6 9.36 -4.20 9.50
N LEU A 7 8.41 -4.27 10.44
CA LEU A 7 8.12 -5.52 11.16
C LEU A 7 7.56 -6.60 10.21
N HIS A 8 6.63 -6.22 9.34
CA HIS A 8 6.06 -7.12 8.33
C HIS A 8 7.06 -7.54 7.23
N PHE A 9 8.12 -6.77 7.03
CA PHE A 9 9.17 -7.11 6.08
C PHE A 9 10.00 -8.29 6.59
N TYR A 10 10.42 -8.25 7.87
CA TYR A 10 11.18 -9.35 8.46
C TYR A 10 10.39 -10.65 8.56
N ASP A 11 9.08 -10.58 8.88
CA ASP A 11 8.20 -11.76 8.88
C ASP A 11 8.13 -12.44 7.51
N ALA A 12 8.14 -11.66 6.43
CA ALA A 12 8.10 -12.18 5.06
C ALA A 12 9.45 -12.73 4.59
N LEU A 13 10.57 -12.24 5.15
CA LEU A 13 11.93 -12.70 4.81
C LEU A 13 12.36 -13.96 5.54
N PHE A 14 11.89 -14.16 6.77
CA PHE A 14 12.28 -15.29 7.62
C PHE A 14 12.21 -16.66 6.92
N PRO A 15 11.23 -16.96 6.05
CA PRO A 15 11.16 -18.24 5.34
C PRO A 15 12.19 -18.43 4.20
N TYR A 16 12.89 -17.38 3.77
CA TYR A 16 13.87 -17.45 2.67
C TYR A 16 15.26 -17.83 3.17
N ALA A 17 16.00 -18.60 2.36
CA ALA A 17 17.41 -18.86 2.60
C ALA A 17 18.24 -17.55 2.54
N ALA A 18 19.34 -17.49 3.30
CA ALA A 18 20.19 -16.29 3.40
C ALA A 18 20.64 -15.74 2.03
N GLU A 19 20.94 -16.62 1.07
CA GLU A 19 21.30 -16.23 -0.30
C GLU A 19 20.16 -15.54 -1.05
N SER A 20 18.92 -16.00 -0.85
CA SER A 20 17.72 -15.41 -1.45
C SER A 20 17.23 -14.16 -0.72
N GLN A 21 17.74 -13.86 0.48
CA GLN A 21 17.42 -12.62 1.21
C GLN A 21 18.20 -11.40 0.70
N LYS A 22 19.40 -11.60 0.13
CA LYS A 22 20.27 -10.54 -0.42
C LYS A 22 19.55 -9.52 -1.33
N PRO A 23 18.78 -9.94 -2.35
CA PRO A 23 18.08 -8.98 -3.22
C PRO A 23 17.04 -8.14 -2.47
N PHE A 24 16.39 -8.68 -1.43
CA PHE A 24 15.42 -7.92 -0.65
C PHE A 24 16.09 -6.83 0.20
N ILE A 25 17.26 -7.12 0.76
CA ILE A 25 18.07 -6.16 1.52
C ILE A 25 18.53 -5.04 0.57
N GLU A 26 18.99 -5.39 -0.63
CA GLU A 26 19.41 -4.42 -1.64
C GLU A 26 18.26 -3.51 -2.07
N ILE A 27 17.06 -4.07 -2.33
CA ILE A 27 15.88 -3.27 -2.66
C ILE A 27 15.55 -2.28 -1.52
N CYS A 28 15.65 -2.70 -0.26
CA CYS A 28 15.40 -1.82 0.90
C CYS A 28 16.47 -0.73 1.07
N SER A 29 17.67 -0.92 0.52
CA SER A 29 18.75 0.08 0.54
C SER A 29 18.57 1.21 -0.48
N ILE A 30 17.63 1.06 -1.42
CA ILE A 30 17.33 2.09 -2.44
C ILE A 30 16.65 3.28 -1.77
N VAL A 31 17.42 4.37 -1.61
CA VAL A 31 16.97 5.62 -0.96
C VAL A 31 15.72 6.17 -1.66
N GLY A 32 14.65 6.39 -0.87
CA GLY A 32 13.42 7.02 -1.32
C GLY A 32 12.22 6.08 -1.55
N TYR A 33 12.41 4.76 -1.55
CA TYR A 33 11.31 3.81 -1.78
C TYR A 33 11.36 2.64 -0.79
N GLN A 34 10.55 2.72 0.27
CA GLN A 34 10.29 1.58 1.17
C GLN A 34 9.43 0.54 0.45
N ILE A 35 9.78 -0.75 0.54
CA ILE A 35 8.92 -1.82 0.01
C ILE A 35 7.62 -1.82 0.82
N ASN A 36 6.50 -1.49 0.15
CA ASN A 36 5.19 -1.55 0.79
C ASN A 36 4.69 -3.01 0.88
N LYS A 37 3.69 -3.25 1.74
CA LYS A 37 3.12 -4.58 1.97
C LYS A 37 2.62 -5.26 0.69
N ALA A 38 2.02 -4.51 -0.23
CA ALA A 38 1.49 -5.05 -1.48
C ALA A 38 2.61 -5.49 -2.44
N ALA A 39 3.72 -4.75 -2.48
CA ALA A 39 4.91 -5.11 -3.24
C ALA A 39 5.56 -6.38 -2.67
N MET A 40 5.69 -6.47 -1.35
CA MET A 40 6.20 -7.68 -0.70
C MET A 40 5.33 -8.91 -1.01
N GLN A 41 4.00 -8.78 -0.89
CA GLN A 41 3.07 -9.87 -1.23
C GLN A 41 3.16 -10.29 -2.70
N HIS A 42 3.36 -9.34 -3.63
CA HIS A 42 3.52 -9.66 -5.05
C HIS A 42 4.82 -10.42 -5.30
N ILE A 43 5.92 -10.03 -4.65
CA ILE A 43 7.21 -10.72 -4.75
C ILE A 43 7.10 -12.13 -4.18
N VAL A 44 6.53 -12.31 -2.96
CA VAL A 44 6.35 -13.63 -2.33
C VAL A 44 5.48 -14.56 -3.19
N ARG A 45 4.43 -14.03 -3.82
CA ARG A 45 3.56 -14.83 -4.71
C ARG A 45 4.30 -15.31 -5.97
N LYS A 46 5.21 -14.50 -6.53
CA LYS A 46 5.97 -14.85 -7.73
C LYS A 46 7.21 -15.68 -7.45
N CYS A 47 7.85 -15.42 -6.32
CA CYS A 47 9.07 -16.05 -5.88
C CYS A 47 8.82 -16.67 -4.50
N PRO A 48 8.10 -17.81 -4.41
CA PRO A 48 7.77 -18.41 -3.13
C PRO A 48 9.04 -18.86 -2.39
N PRO A 49 9.06 -18.84 -1.05
CA PRO A 49 10.16 -19.41 -0.26
C PRO A 49 10.27 -20.93 -0.48
N PRO A 50 11.45 -21.55 -0.22
CA PRO A 50 12.60 -21.00 0.50
C PRO A 50 13.67 -20.37 -0.40
N THR A 51 13.65 -20.63 -1.71
CA THR A 51 14.66 -20.12 -2.65
C THR A 51 14.00 -19.24 -3.71
N ALA A 52 14.57 -18.07 -3.90
CA ALA A 52 14.23 -17.15 -4.96
C ALA A 52 15.49 -16.76 -5.72
N ASP A 53 15.40 -16.79 -7.05
CA ASP A 53 16.45 -16.27 -7.91
C ASP A 53 16.52 -14.73 -7.82
N CYS A 54 17.73 -14.19 -7.77
CA CYS A 54 17.97 -12.76 -7.59
C CYS A 54 17.28 -11.93 -8.69
N GLN A 55 17.43 -12.35 -9.95
CA GLN A 55 16.84 -11.66 -11.09
C GLN A 55 15.31 -11.72 -11.07
N ALA A 56 14.74 -12.86 -10.63
CA ALA A 56 13.32 -13.02 -10.44
C ALA A 56 12.76 -12.06 -9.37
N VAL A 57 13.46 -11.90 -8.23
CA VAL A 57 13.06 -10.95 -7.17
C VAL A 57 13.07 -9.50 -7.69
N PHE A 58 14.13 -9.07 -8.38
CA PHE A 58 14.18 -7.73 -8.95
C PHE A 58 13.12 -7.48 -10.03
N THR A 59 12.80 -8.50 -10.81
CA THR A 59 11.75 -8.41 -11.84
C THR A 59 10.38 -8.29 -11.20
N ALA A 60 10.06 -9.12 -10.21
CA ALA A 60 8.80 -9.02 -9.46
C ALA A 60 8.68 -7.68 -8.72
N TYR A 61 9.78 -7.16 -8.17
CA TYR A 61 9.79 -5.84 -7.55
C TYR A 61 9.47 -4.72 -8.55
N ARG A 62 10.10 -4.72 -9.74
CA ARG A 62 9.82 -3.74 -10.79
C ARG A 62 8.35 -3.76 -11.21
N GLU A 63 7.78 -4.94 -11.44
CA GLU A 63 6.35 -5.05 -11.77
C GLU A 63 5.43 -4.51 -10.66
N ALA A 64 5.75 -4.80 -9.39
CA ALA A 64 4.99 -4.28 -8.26
C ALA A 64 5.07 -2.75 -8.20
N ARG A 65 6.23 -2.17 -8.55
CA ARG A 65 6.40 -0.72 -8.67
C ARG A 65 5.56 -0.15 -9.80
N ASP A 66 5.65 -0.71 -11.00
CA ASP A 66 4.86 -0.23 -12.16
C ASP A 66 3.36 -0.30 -11.85
N ALA A 67 2.92 -1.34 -11.14
CA ALA A 67 1.53 -1.46 -10.70
C ALA A 67 1.16 -0.40 -9.65
N ALA A 68 2.07 -0.06 -8.73
CA ALA A 68 1.85 0.99 -7.73
C ALA A 68 1.81 2.38 -8.39
N GLU A 69 2.71 2.66 -9.32
CA GLU A 69 2.75 3.90 -10.10
C GLU A 69 1.50 4.05 -10.96
N LYS A 70 1.08 2.99 -11.67
CA LYS A 70 -0.21 2.97 -12.39
C LYS A 70 -1.40 3.24 -11.48
N ARG A 71 -1.39 2.80 -10.21
CA ARG A 71 -2.44 3.11 -9.23
C ARG A 71 -2.41 4.56 -8.76
N LEU A 72 -1.22 5.16 -8.64
CA LEU A 72 -1.07 6.58 -8.28
C LEU A 72 -1.50 7.48 -9.44
N MET A 73 -1.19 7.09 -10.67
CA MET A 73 -1.63 7.79 -11.89
C MET A 73 -3.09 7.51 -12.26
N ALA A 74 -3.71 6.47 -11.66
CA ALA A 74 -5.11 6.18 -11.90
C ALA A 74 -5.99 7.33 -11.37
N PRO A 75 -7.09 7.67 -12.07
CA PRO A 75 -8.06 8.63 -11.55
C PRO A 75 -8.49 8.25 -10.13
N PRO A 76 -8.68 9.23 -9.23
CA PRO A 76 -9.17 8.98 -7.88
C PRO A 76 -10.40 8.09 -7.93
N ARG A 77 -10.39 7.01 -7.13
CA ARG A 77 -11.53 6.09 -7.08
C ARG A 77 -12.76 6.86 -6.63
N LYS A 78 -13.81 6.86 -7.44
CA LYS A 78 -15.11 7.37 -7.03
C LYS A 78 -15.60 6.52 -5.86
N ILE A 79 -15.67 7.11 -4.68
CA ILE A 79 -16.37 6.52 -3.55
C ILE A 79 -17.87 6.71 -3.77
N SER A 80 -18.64 5.62 -3.66
CA SER A 80 -20.10 5.66 -3.76
C SER A 80 -20.71 5.48 -2.38
N PHE A 81 -21.48 6.46 -1.92
CA PHE A 81 -22.29 6.34 -0.72
C PHE A 81 -23.69 5.86 -1.05
N ASP A 82 -24.24 4.99 -0.20
CA ASP A 82 -25.67 4.72 -0.23
C ASP A 82 -26.42 5.97 0.23
N ARG A 83 -26.99 6.69 -0.74
CA ARG A 83 -27.70 7.95 -0.52
C ARG A 83 -28.83 7.81 0.49
N LYS A 84 -29.48 6.64 0.58
CA LYS A 84 -30.60 6.43 1.52
C LYS A 84 -30.14 6.53 2.97
N ARG A 85 -28.92 6.09 3.27
CA ARG A 85 -28.34 6.15 4.62
C ARG A 85 -27.93 7.56 5.00
N PHE A 86 -27.55 8.38 4.03
CA PHE A 86 -27.11 9.76 4.24
C PHE A 86 -28.26 10.77 4.25
N ALA A 87 -29.39 10.47 3.61
CA ALA A 87 -30.54 11.38 3.49
C ALA A 87 -30.95 12.06 4.81
N PRO A 88 -31.09 11.35 5.96
CA PRO A 88 -31.50 11.99 7.22
C PRO A 88 -30.51 13.01 7.79
N TYR A 89 -29.27 13.00 7.30
CA TYR A 89 -28.19 13.86 7.75
C TYR A 89 -27.93 15.01 6.77
N LEU A 90 -28.12 14.79 5.46
CA LEU A 90 -27.88 15.81 4.43
C LEU A 90 -28.85 16.99 4.55
N ASP A 91 -30.09 16.74 4.92
CA ASP A 91 -31.13 17.78 5.09
C ASP A 91 -30.80 18.81 6.19
N LYS A 92 -29.79 18.52 7.03
CA LYS A 92 -29.37 19.40 8.13
C LYS A 92 -28.33 20.44 7.71
N PHE A 93 -27.73 20.28 6.53
CA PHE A 93 -26.66 21.15 6.03
C PHE A 93 -27.14 22.01 4.87
N ARG A 94 -26.56 23.20 4.73
CA ARG A 94 -27.01 24.18 3.73
C ARG A 94 -26.31 24.05 2.38
N SER A 95 -25.18 23.32 2.33
CA SER A 95 -24.36 23.18 1.14
C SER A 95 -23.57 21.87 1.17
N ASP A 96 -23.41 21.27 -0.01
CA ASP A 96 -22.53 20.11 -0.21
C ASP A 96 -21.08 20.40 0.20
N GLN A 97 -20.62 21.65 0.10
CA GLN A 97 -19.27 22.06 0.53
C GLN A 97 -19.07 21.95 2.04
N GLU A 98 -20.12 22.20 2.83
CA GLU A 98 -20.08 22.08 4.30
C GLU A 98 -19.96 20.61 4.70
N ILE A 99 -20.72 19.75 4.02
CA ILE A 99 -20.67 18.29 4.19
C ILE A 99 -19.30 17.74 3.79
N GLU A 100 -18.74 18.20 2.66
CA GLU A 100 -17.41 17.79 2.20
C GLU A 100 -16.33 18.17 3.21
N LYS A 101 -16.39 19.40 3.76
CA LYS A 101 -15.43 19.84 4.79
C LYS A 101 -15.48 18.96 6.04
N LEU A 102 -16.67 18.68 6.57
CA LEU A 102 -16.84 17.80 7.73
C LEU A 102 -16.33 16.39 7.48
N PHE A 103 -16.55 15.88 6.26
CA PHE A 103 -16.08 14.56 5.87
C PHE A 103 -14.54 14.51 5.82
N LEU A 104 -13.89 15.55 5.29
CA LEU A 104 -12.43 15.65 5.26
C LEU A 104 -11.83 15.79 6.67
N GLU A 105 -12.46 16.57 7.56
CA GLU A 105 -12.06 16.69 8.96
C GLU A 105 -12.14 15.33 9.67
N PHE A 106 -13.26 14.63 9.52
CA PHE A 106 -13.44 13.28 10.08
C PHE A 106 -12.38 12.28 9.58
N LEU A 107 -12.10 12.28 8.27
CA LEU A 107 -11.08 11.41 7.70
C LEU A 107 -9.68 11.75 8.24
N ARG A 108 -9.34 13.03 8.40
CA ARG A 108 -8.05 13.45 8.94
C ARG A 108 -7.87 13.00 10.39
N GLU A 109 -8.92 13.07 11.21
CA GLU A 109 -8.88 12.60 12.61
C GLU A 109 -8.75 11.07 12.72
N ARG A 110 -9.40 10.32 11.82
CA ARG A 110 -9.48 8.85 11.90
C ARG A 110 -8.41 8.10 11.12
N ALA A 111 -7.90 8.69 10.05
CA ALA A 111 -6.85 8.12 9.20
C ALA A 111 -5.47 8.76 9.42
N GLY A 112 -5.39 9.76 10.32
CA GLY A 112 -4.15 10.39 10.76
C GLY A 112 -3.20 9.43 11.45
#